data_AF-A0A3D4B6R3-F1
#
_entry.id   AF-A0A3D4B6R3-F1
#
_cell.length_a   1.000
_cell.length_b   1.000
_cell.length_c   1.000
_cell.angle_alpha   90.00
_cell.angle_beta   90.00
_cell.angle_gamma   90.00
#
_symmetry.space_group_name_H-M   'P 1'
#
loop_
_entity.id
_entity.type
_entity.pdbx_description
1 polymer ?
#
loop_
_entity_poly.entity_id
_entity_poly.type
_entity_poly.pdbx_seq_one_letter_code
_entity_poly.pdbx_strand_id
1 'polypeptide(L)'
;MNDTLDRPLFFITVFLAMTGVVMIYSATHNASGIGTSQYMMQSIWFGTGLIVMYLTYLLPLRFLQAGTVPVFILVIILLIAVLATGTIKGASRWIRFGAIGIQPSELAKIAVILILAQYLEPPRRNIRRPLVLFTACILVGLPVALILKQP
;
A
#
# COMPACT_ATOMS: atom_id res chain seq x y z
N MET A 1 25.46 -0.27 11.18
CA MET A 1 24.35 0.55 10.67
C MET A 1 23.63 1.05 11.91
N ASN A 2 23.66 2.34 12.21
CA ASN A 2 22.90 2.84 13.36
C ASN A 2 21.43 2.75 12.95
N ASP A 3 20.72 1.73 13.42
CA ASP A 3 19.29 1.49 13.15
C ASP A 3 18.42 2.49 13.94
N THR A 4 18.83 3.75 13.95
CA THR A 4 18.10 4.84 14.58
C THR A 4 17.04 5.32 13.62
N LEU A 5 15.78 5.25 14.04
CA LEU A 5 14.66 5.87 13.34
C LEU A 5 15.01 7.31 12.94
N ASP A 6 14.81 7.64 11.67
CA ASP A 6 15.05 8.98 11.13
C ASP A 6 13.98 9.94 11.70
N ARG A 7 14.32 10.54 12.85
CA ARG A 7 13.41 11.36 13.65
C ARG A 7 12.84 12.54 12.84
N PRO A 8 13.65 13.29 12.06
CA PRO A 8 13.13 14.33 11.17
C PRO A 8 12.04 13.83 10.22
N LEU A 9 12.28 12.74 9.50
CA LEU A 9 11.32 12.21 8.54
C LEU A 9 10.00 11.78 9.20
N PHE A 10 10.11 11.13 10.37
CA PHE A 10 8.96 10.73 11.17
C PHE A 10 8.10 11.93 11.59
N PHE A 11 8.70 12.96 12.19
CA PHE A 11 7.96 14.14 12.65
C PHE A 11 7.33 14.92 11.50
N ILE A 12 8.01 15.05 10.37
CA ILE A 12 7.45 15.72 9.17
C ILE A 12 6.24 14.95 8.64
N THR A 13 6.32 13.61 8.59
CA THR A 13 5.22 12.77 8.09
C THR A 13 4.00 12.83 9.02
N VAL A 14 4.23 12.76 10.34
CA VAL A 14 3.16 12.89 11.35
C VAL A 14 2.51 14.28 11.26
N PHE A 15 3.31 15.34 11.15
CA PHE A 15 2.80 16.70 11.01
C PHE A 15 1.94 16.84 9.76
N LEU A 16 2.42 16.38 8.60
CA LEU A 16 1.69 16.43 7.35
C LEU A 16 0.36 15.66 7.43
N ALA A 17 0.39 14.46 8.01
CA ALA A 17 -0.81 13.65 8.20
C ALA A 17 -1.84 14.34 9.12
N MET A 18 -1.38 14.97 10.23
CA MET A 18 -2.25 15.74 11.12
C MET A 18 -2.89 16.93 10.42
N THR A 19 -2.14 17.67 9.60
CA THR A 19 -2.73 18.76 8.79
C THR A 19 -3.78 18.24 7.82
N GLY A 20 -3.59 17.04 7.26
CA GLY A 20 -4.60 16.37 6.42
C GLY A 20 -5.89 16.04 7.17
N VAL A 21 -5.80 15.56 8.42
CA VAL A 21 -6.97 15.32 9.27
C VAL A 21 -7.73 16.62 9.57
N VAL A 22 -7.00 17.69 9.88
CA VAL A 22 -7.59 19.03 10.12
C VAL A 22 -8.28 19.56 8.86
N MET A 23 -7.68 19.37 7.69
CA MET A 23 -8.29 19.76 6.41
C MET A 23 -9.59 18.99 6.13
N ILE A 24 -9.64 17.69 6.41
CA ILE A 24 -10.87 16.89 6.28
C ILE A 24 -11.93 17.37 7.25
N TYR A 25 -11.56 17.67 8.49
CA TYR A 25 -12.49 18.27 9.45
C TYR A 25 -13.06 19.58 8.90
N SER A 26 -12.20 20.50 8.44
CA SER A 26 -12.63 21.79 7.89
C SER A 26 -13.54 21.65 6.67
N ALA A 27 -13.24 20.73 5.76
CA ALA A 27 -14.02 20.52 4.54
C ALA A 27 -15.39 19.91 4.84
N THR A 28 -15.47 19.04 5.86
CA THR A 28 -16.71 18.30 6.17
C THR A 28 -17.58 19.00 7.21
N HIS A 29 -17.04 19.98 7.95
CA HIS A 29 -17.79 20.74 8.96
C HIS A 29 -18.92 21.61 8.36
N ASN A 30 -18.72 22.14 7.15
CA ASN A 30 -19.73 22.95 6.44
C ASN A 30 -20.75 22.11 5.64
N ALA A 31 -20.53 20.80 5.52
CA ALA A 31 -21.44 19.89 4.83
C ALA A 31 -22.47 19.34 5.83
N SER A 32 -23.64 19.97 5.87
CA SER A 32 -24.79 19.61 6.71
C SER A 32 -25.08 18.10 6.72
N GLY A 33 -24.83 17.43 7.86
CA GLY A 33 -25.46 16.15 8.23
C GLY A 33 -24.60 14.88 8.22
N ILE A 34 -23.43 14.85 7.56
CA ILE A 34 -22.59 13.63 7.44
C ILE A 34 -21.16 13.82 8.00
N GLY A 35 -20.76 15.06 8.24
CA GLY A 35 -19.35 15.39 8.43
C GLY A 35 -18.69 14.93 9.71
N THR A 36 -19.45 14.55 10.74
CA THR A 36 -18.86 14.04 11.98
C THR A 36 -18.28 12.64 11.85
N SER A 37 -18.78 11.84 10.92
CA SER A 37 -18.31 10.45 10.73
C SER A 37 -16.96 10.37 10.02
N GLN A 38 -16.70 11.23 9.02
CA GLN A 38 -15.50 11.14 8.19
C GLN A 38 -14.22 11.58 8.90
N TYR A 39 -14.23 12.66 9.69
CA TYR A 39 -13.04 13.07 10.46
C TYR A 39 -12.67 12.03 11.51
N MET A 40 -13.68 11.42 12.15
CA MET A 40 -13.49 10.41 13.19
C MET A 40 -12.88 9.14 12.58
N MET A 41 -13.43 8.69 11.45
CA MET A 41 -12.85 7.57 10.69
C MET A 41 -11.43 7.86 10.24
N GLN A 42 -11.14 9.06 9.72
CA GLN A 42 -9.77 9.42 9.33
C GLN A 42 -8.79 9.41 10.51
N SER A 43 -9.24 9.86 11.69
CA SER A 43 -8.42 9.84 12.90
C SER A 43 -8.11 8.40 13.35
N ILE A 44 -9.08 7.49 13.25
CA ILE A 44 -8.90 6.06 13.50
C ILE A 44 -7.93 5.46 12.47
N TRP A 45 -8.06 5.79 11.18
CA TRP A 45 -7.14 5.34 10.12
C TRP A 45 -5.71 5.85 10.33
N PHE A 46 -5.57 7.09 10.79
CA PHE A 46 -4.27 7.64 11.15
C PHE A 46 -3.63 6.89 12.33
N GLY A 47 -4.39 6.67 13.42
CA GLY A 47 -3.93 5.93 14.58
C GLY A 47 -3.55 4.48 14.25
N THR A 48 -4.39 3.78 13.49
CA THR A 48 -4.10 2.42 13.01
C THR A 48 -2.89 2.38 12.09
N GLY A 49 -2.71 3.38 11.21
CA GLY A 49 -1.52 3.53 10.38
C GLY A 49 -0.24 3.67 11.20
N LEU A 50 -0.25 4.45 12.29
CA LEU A 50 0.90 4.59 13.20
C LEU A 50 1.23 3.27 13.91
N ILE A 51 0.20 2.52 14.34
CA ILE A 51 0.39 1.19 14.94
C ILE A 51 1.03 0.23 13.93
N VAL A 52 0.49 0.16 12.71
CA VAL A 52 1.02 -0.69 11.64
C VAL A 52 2.47 -0.30 11.29
N MET A 53 2.77 0.99 11.22
CA MET A 53 4.14 1.49 11.00
C MET A 53 5.08 1.01 12.11
N TYR A 54 4.69 1.17 13.38
CA TYR A 54 5.51 0.75 14.51
C TYR A 54 5.73 -0.77 14.55
N LEU A 55 4.68 -1.57 14.31
CA LEU A 55 4.81 -3.03 14.21
C LEU A 55 5.73 -3.44 13.06
N THR A 56 5.65 -2.76 11.92
CA THR A 56 6.53 -3.02 10.78
C THR A 56 7.98 -2.64 11.07
N TYR A 57 8.21 -1.55 11.81
CA TYR A 57 9.55 -1.15 12.27
C TYR A 57 10.20 -2.22 13.18
N LEU A 58 9.41 -2.92 13.99
CA LEU A 58 9.91 -4.01 14.84
C LEU A 58 10.21 -5.30 14.07
N LEU A 59 9.71 -5.46 12.84
CA LEU A 59 9.89 -6.68 12.07
C LEU A 59 11.32 -6.76 11.50
N PRO A 60 12.07 -7.85 11.77
CA PRO A 60 13.37 -8.06 11.16
C PRO A 60 13.25 -8.19 9.63
N LEU A 61 14.16 -7.53 8.90
CA LEU A 61 14.15 -7.49 7.43
C LEU A 61 14.09 -8.88 6.77
N ARG A 62 14.70 -9.90 7.41
CA ARG A 62 14.63 -11.30 6.98
C ARG A 62 13.22 -11.85 6.82
N PHE A 63 12.27 -11.43 7.67
CA PHE A 63 10.87 -11.85 7.56
C PHE A 63 10.19 -11.19 6.37
N LEU A 64 10.48 -9.90 6.12
CA LEU A 64 9.99 -9.20 4.93
C LEU A 64 10.52 -9.85 3.65
N GLN A 65 11.81 -10.22 3.61
CA GLN A 65 12.42 -10.92 2.48
C GLN A 65 11.81 -12.31 2.24
N ALA A 66 11.58 -13.09 3.30
CA ALA A 66 10.96 -14.41 3.18
C ALA A 66 9.48 -14.33 2.75
N GLY A 67 8.75 -13.31 3.24
CA GLY A 67 7.34 -13.09 2.91
C GLY A 67 7.10 -12.45 1.54
N THR A 68 8.14 -11.92 0.88
CA THR A 68 8.01 -11.14 -0.36
C THR A 68 7.31 -11.90 -1.48
N VAL A 69 7.74 -13.13 -1.79
CA VAL A 69 7.14 -13.94 -2.87
C VAL A 69 5.69 -14.34 -2.56
N PRO A 70 5.38 -14.90 -1.36
CA PRO A 70 3.99 -15.17 -0.98
C PRO A 70 3.08 -13.95 -1.04
N VAL A 71 3.54 -12.80 -0.53
CA VAL A 71 2.77 -11.54 -0.53
C VAL A 71 2.52 -11.08 -1.96
N PHE A 72 3.52 -11.15 -2.85
CA PHE A 72 3.34 -10.79 -4.26
C PHE A 72 2.29 -11.66 -4.95
N ILE A 73 2.36 -12.99 -4.77
CA ILE A 73 1.38 -13.93 -5.34
C ILE A 73 -0.02 -13.63 -4.80
N LEU A 74 -0.15 -13.45 -3.49
CA LEU A 74 -1.41 -13.09 -2.84
C LEU A 74 -2.01 -11.82 -3.45
N VAL A 75 -1.19 -10.79 -3.68
CA VAL A 75 -1.67 -9.53 -4.25
C VAL A 75 -2.13 -9.71 -5.69
N ILE A 76 -1.42 -10.49 -6.51
CA ILE A 76 -1.88 -10.80 -7.88
C ILE A 76 -3.24 -11.51 -7.84
N ILE A 77 -3.41 -12.47 -6.93
CA ILE A 77 -4.70 -13.16 -6.74
C ILE A 77 -5.79 -12.17 -6.34
N LEU A 78 -5.52 -11.26 -5.39
CA LEU A 78 -6.49 -10.25 -4.97
C LEU A 78 -6.86 -9.28 -6.10
N LEU A 79 -5.89 -8.86 -6.93
CA LEU A 79 -6.14 -7.99 -8.08
C LEU A 79 -7.04 -8.67 -9.13
N ILE A 80 -6.82 -9.97 -9.38
CA ILE A 80 -7.66 -10.78 -10.26
C ILE A 80 -9.05 -10.97 -9.65
N ALA A 81 -9.14 -11.25 -8.35
CA ALA A 81 -10.41 -11.41 -7.64
C ALA A 81 -11.28 -10.14 -7.72
N VAL A 82 -10.66 -8.97 -7.54
CA VAL A 82 -11.35 -7.68 -7.70
C VAL A 82 -11.87 -7.50 -9.12
N LEU A 83 -11.08 -7.84 -10.14
CA LEU A 83 -11.52 -7.76 -11.53
C LEU A 83 -12.71 -8.68 -11.83
N ALA A 84 -12.78 -9.85 -11.20
CA ALA A 84 -13.85 -10.83 -11.37
C ALA A 84 -15.15 -10.45 -10.64
N THR A 85 -15.08 -9.69 -9.55
CA THR A 85 -16.24 -9.39 -8.70
C THR A 85 -17.11 -8.26 -9.28
N GLY A 86 -16.57 -7.47 -10.22
CA GLY A 86 -17.30 -6.40 -10.92
C GLY A 86 -17.65 -5.20 -10.02
N THR A 87 -18.17 -4.15 -10.64
CA THR A 87 -18.45 -2.86 -9.97
C THR A 87 -19.70 -2.95 -9.07
N ILE A 88 -19.52 -3.03 -7.76
CA ILE A 88 -20.62 -2.81 -6.80
C ILE A 88 -20.64 -1.33 -6.42
N LYS A 89 -21.67 -0.58 -6.86
CA LYS A 89 -21.92 0.83 -6.52
C LYS A 89 -20.78 1.81 -6.88
N GLY A 90 -20.24 1.72 -8.08
CA GLY A 90 -19.25 2.69 -8.60
C GLY A 90 -17.83 2.57 -8.01
N ALA A 91 -17.58 1.61 -7.12
CA ALA A 91 -16.27 1.38 -6.50
C ALA A 91 -15.79 -0.05 -6.79
N SER A 92 -15.44 -0.32 -8.05
CA SER A 92 -14.98 -1.65 -8.48
C SER A 92 -13.65 -2.09 -7.85
N ARG A 93 -12.92 -1.17 -7.22
CA ARG A 93 -11.51 -1.34 -6.79
C ARG A 93 -11.34 -1.80 -5.34
N TRP A 94 -12.43 -1.92 -4.60
CA TRP A 94 -12.40 -2.15 -3.15
C TRP A 94 -13.04 -3.49 -2.80
N ILE A 95 -12.30 -4.32 -2.06
CA ILE A 95 -12.85 -5.50 -1.41
C ILE A 95 -13.40 -5.03 -0.05
N ARG A 96 -14.73 -5.08 0.11
CA ARG A 96 -15.39 -4.63 1.35
C ARG A 96 -15.69 -5.81 2.26
N PHE A 97 -15.15 -5.76 3.48
CA PHE A 97 -15.46 -6.65 4.58
C PHE A 97 -16.24 -5.86 5.64
N GLY A 98 -17.56 -5.79 5.48
CA GLY A 98 -18.43 -4.97 6.33
C GLY A 98 -18.10 -3.47 6.23
N ALA A 99 -17.63 -2.88 7.34
CA ALA A 99 -17.23 -1.46 7.40
C ALA A 99 -15.80 -1.20 6.88
N ILE A 100 -14.98 -2.24 6.73
CA ILE A 100 -13.58 -2.12 6.30
C ILE A 100 -13.52 -2.35 4.79
N GLY A 101 -12.91 -1.41 4.08
CA GLY A 101 -12.54 -1.59 2.68
C GLY A 101 -11.04 -1.81 2.55
N ILE A 102 -10.64 -2.83 1.81
CA ILE A 102 -9.24 -3.05 1.43
C ILE A 102 -9.13 -2.81 -0.07
N GLN A 103 -8.16 -1.99 -0.47
CA GLN A 103 -7.85 -1.73 -1.86
C GLN A 103 -6.58 -2.52 -2.25
N PRO A 104 -6.68 -3.59 -3.06
CA PRO A 104 -5.51 -4.42 -3.37
C PRO A 104 -4.40 -3.68 -4.12
N SER A 105 -4.71 -2.59 -4.84
CA SER A 105 -3.70 -1.77 -5.51
C SER A 105 -2.73 -1.08 -4.53
N GLU A 106 -3.16 -0.81 -3.30
CA GLU A 106 -2.28 -0.26 -2.25
C GLU A 106 -1.25 -1.30 -1.80
N LEU A 107 -1.70 -2.54 -1.57
CA LEU A 107 -0.80 -3.66 -1.28
C LEU A 107 0.13 -3.99 -2.47
N ALA A 108 -0.34 -3.81 -3.71
CA ALA A 108 0.47 -4.03 -4.91
C ALA A 108 1.69 -3.12 -4.99
N LYS A 109 1.58 -1.86 -4.58
CA LYS A 109 2.74 -0.95 -4.55
C LYS A 109 3.84 -1.49 -3.64
N ILE A 110 3.48 -1.93 -2.44
CA ILE A 110 4.44 -2.48 -1.47
C ILE A 110 5.02 -3.80 -1.99
N ALA A 111 4.18 -4.71 -2.47
CA ALA A 111 4.62 -6.01 -2.98
C ALA A 111 5.58 -5.89 -4.17
N VAL A 112 5.32 -4.95 -5.10
CA VAL A 112 6.19 -4.67 -6.24
C VAL A 112 7.55 -4.14 -5.78
N ILE A 113 7.58 -3.23 -4.81
CA ILE A 113 8.85 -2.72 -4.26
C ILE A 113 9.67 -3.87 -3.66
N LEU A 114 9.04 -4.71 -2.84
CA LEU A 114 9.72 -5.83 -2.18
C LEU A 114 10.23 -6.86 -3.18
N ILE A 115 9.39 -7.30 -4.14
CA ILE A 115 9.79 -8.33 -5.11
C ILE A 115 10.88 -7.81 -6.04
N LEU A 116 10.84 -6.54 -6.43
CA LEU A 116 11.89 -5.95 -7.25
C LEU A 116 13.20 -5.82 -6.47
N ALA A 117 13.15 -5.35 -5.23
CA ALA A 117 14.32 -5.24 -4.36
C ALA A 117 15.00 -6.61 -4.19
N GLN A 118 14.22 -7.67 -3.95
CA GLN A 118 14.73 -9.03 -3.84
C GLN A 118 15.19 -9.60 -5.20
N TYR A 119 14.48 -9.31 -6.29
CA TYR A 119 14.79 -9.83 -7.63
C TYR A 119 16.08 -9.24 -8.19
N LEU A 120 16.36 -7.96 -7.91
CA LEU A 120 17.50 -7.20 -8.40
C LEU A 120 18.69 -7.17 -7.42
N GLU A 121 18.62 -7.89 -6.30
CA GLU A 121 19.68 -7.93 -5.28
C GLU A 121 21.02 -8.44 -5.87
N PRO A 122 22.10 -7.62 -5.87
CA PRO A 122 23.44 -8.04 -6.29
C PRO A 122 24.05 -9.04 -5.28
N PRO A 123 24.94 -9.97 -5.70
CA PRO A 123 25.46 -10.19 -7.05
C PRO A 123 24.58 -11.15 -7.89
N ARG A 124 23.39 -11.53 -7.40
CA ARG A 124 22.61 -12.64 -7.95
C ARG A 124 22.14 -12.41 -9.40
N ARG A 125 21.95 -11.14 -9.80
CA ARG A 125 21.56 -10.79 -11.18
C ARG A 125 22.29 -9.56 -11.69
N ASN A 126 22.76 -9.64 -12.94
CA ASN A 126 23.32 -8.51 -13.66
C ASN A 126 22.21 -7.79 -14.43
N ILE A 127 21.90 -6.55 -14.01
CA ILE A 127 20.88 -5.69 -14.63
C ILE A 127 21.18 -5.41 -16.12
N ARG A 128 22.44 -5.52 -16.55
CA ARG A 128 22.81 -5.35 -17.96
C ARG A 128 22.32 -6.48 -18.87
N ARG A 129 21.83 -7.59 -18.31
CA ARG A 129 21.26 -8.68 -19.11
C ARG A 129 19.82 -8.34 -19.50
N PRO A 130 19.47 -8.39 -20.80
CA PRO A 130 18.14 -8.02 -21.27
C PRO A 130 17.02 -8.88 -20.65
N LEU A 131 17.27 -10.16 -20.38
CA LEU A 131 16.30 -11.04 -19.71
C LEU A 131 15.97 -10.61 -18.27
N VAL A 132 16.94 -10.04 -17.54
CA VAL A 132 16.74 -9.56 -16.17
C VAL A 132 15.86 -8.32 -16.19
N LEU A 133 16.13 -7.39 -17.11
CA LEU A 133 15.31 -6.21 -17.34
C LEU A 133 13.89 -6.59 -17.78
N PHE A 134 13.76 -7.51 -18.72
CA PHE A 134 12.47 -7.98 -19.21
C PHE A 134 11.61 -8.59 -18.10
N THR A 135 12.22 -9.42 -17.24
CA THR A 135 11.51 -10.00 -16.10
C THR A 135 11.10 -8.94 -15.07
N ALA A 136 11.97 -7.97 -14.79
CA ALA A 136 11.63 -6.85 -13.90
C ALA A 136 10.47 -6.01 -14.46
N CYS A 137 10.46 -5.76 -15.78
CA CYS A 137 9.35 -5.11 -16.47
C CYS A 137 8.05 -5.91 -16.35
N ILE A 138 8.09 -7.24 -16.39
CA ILE A 138 6.91 -8.08 -16.18
C ILE A 138 6.41 -7.99 -14.73
N LEU A 139 7.31 -8.06 -13.74
CA LEU A 139 6.96 -8.00 -12.32
C LEU A 139 6.22 -6.69 -11.96
N VAL A 140 6.53 -5.59 -12.65
CA VAL A 140 5.82 -4.31 -12.52
C VAL A 140 4.61 -4.24 -13.44
N GLY A 141 4.80 -4.60 -14.70
CA GLY A 141 3.81 -4.44 -15.77
C GLY A 141 2.56 -5.29 -15.53
N LEU A 142 2.70 -6.49 -14.96
CA LEU A 142 1.58 -7.36 -14.63
C LEU A 142 0.60 -6.70 -13.63
N PRO A 143 1.01 -6.30 -12.41
CA PRO A 143 0.10 -5.64 -11.48
C PRO A 143 -0.40 -4.30 -12.01
N VAL A 144 0.43 -3.52 -12.72
CA VAL A 144 -0.02 -2.26 -13.36
C VAL A 144 -1.14 -2.52 -14.37
N ALA A 145 -0.98 -3.49 -15.26
CA ALA A 145 -1.99 -3.84 -16.25
C ALA A 145 -3.30 -4.33 -15.59
N LEU A 146 -3.20 -5.09 -14.50
CA LEU A 146 -4.36 -5.52 -13.73
C LEU A 146 -5.09 -4.34 -13.09
N ILE A 147 -4.36 -3.39 -12.51
CA ILE A 147 -4.94 -2.19 -11.89
C ILE A 147 -5.59 -1.29 -12.95
N LEU A 148 -4.95 -1.09 -14.11
CA LEU A 148 -5.49 -0.28 -15.21
C LEU A 148 -6.78 -0.87 -15.80
N LYS A 149 -6.95 -2.20 -15.73
CA LYS A 149 -8.18 -2.88 -16.15
C LYS A 149 -9.32 -2.74 -15.15
N GLN A 150 -9.07 -2.29 -13.92
CA GLN A 150 -10.13 -2.07 -12.95
C GLN A 150 -10.85 -0.73 -13.26
N PRO A 151 -12.17 -0.75 -13.52
CA PRO A 151 -12.92 0.48 -13.81
C PRO A 151 -12.87 1.48 -12.64
#